data_AF-A0A024FKT5-F1
#
_entry.id   AF-A0A024FKT5-F1
#
_cell.length_a   1.000
_cell.length_b   1.000
_cell.length_c   1.000
_cell.angle_alpha   90.00
_cell.angle_beta   90.00
_cell.angle_gamma   90.00
#
_symmetry.space_group_name_H-M   'P 1'
#
loop_
_entity.id
_entity.type
_entity.pdbx_description
1 polymer ?
#
loop_
_entity_poly.entity_id
_entity_poly.type
_entity_poly.pdbx_seq_one_letter_code
_entity_poly.pdbx_strand_id
1 'polypeptide(L)' 'MHNGRFATLEEVIEHYNNGVQNNPNLDNRLLQGNNIRRLNLSDADIQALVDFLNTLTDQEFITDEKYANPFNN' A
#
# COMPACT_ATOMS: atom_id res chain seq x y z
N MET A 1 -5.80 -2.70 -1.69
CA MET A 1 -7.14 -2.40 -1.06
C MET A 1 -7.93 -3.70 -0.94
N HIS A 2 -8.90 -3.77 -0.03
CA HIS A 2 -9.71 -4.99 0.17
C HIS A 2 -10.44 -5.49 -1.10
N ASN A 3 -10.62 -4.62 -2.09
CA ASN A 3 -11.28 -4.90 -3.36
C ASN A 3 -10.35 -4.85 -4.58
N GLY A 4 -9.04 -4.76 -4.39
CA GLY A 4 -8.08 -4.72 -5.50
C GLY A 4 -8.17 -3.51 -6.43
N ARG A 5 -8.83 -2.41 -6.04
CA ARG A 5 -9.08 -1.24 -6.93
C ARG A 5 -7.84 -0.45 -7.38
N PHE A 6 -6.67 -0.71 -6.79
CA PHE A 6 -5.42 -0.05 -7.13
C PHE A 6 -4.47 -1.11 -7.66
N ALA A 7 -3.84 -0.83 -8.80
CA ALA A 7 -2.95 -1.74 -9.50
C ALA A 7 -1.50 -1.61 -9.00
N THR A 8 -1.15 -0.47 -8.39
CA THR A 8 0.22 -0.13 -8.00
C THR A 8 0.34 0.25 -6.53
N LEU A 9 1.57 0.19 -5.98
CA LEU A 9 1.84 0.63 -4.61
C LEU A 9 1.74 2.15 -4.48
N GLU A 10 2.11 2.87 -5.53
CA GLU A 10 2.02 4.32 -5.68
C GLU A 10 0.57 4.79 -5.52
N GLU A 11 -0.38 4.16 -6.21
CA GLU A 11 -1.81 4.47 -6.07
C GLU A 11 -2.34 4.21 -4.64
N VAL A 12 -1.81 3.19 -3.96
CA VAL A 12 -2.14 2.91 -2.56
C VAL A 12 -1.60 4.01 -1.65
N ILE A 13 -0.36 4.46 -1.86
CA ILE A 13 0.26 5.53 -1.07
C ILE A 13 -0.47 6.86 -1.33
N GLU A 14 -0.76 7.17 -2.58
CA GLU A 14 -1.53 8.36 -2.99
C GLU A 14 -2.93 8.40 -2.36
N HIS A 15 -3.58 7.23 -2.22
CA HIS A 15 -4.84 7.14 -1.51
C HIS A 15 -4.75 7.68 -0.07
N TYR A 16 -3.67 7.38 0.66
CA TYR A 16 -3.45 7.92 2.00
C TYR A 16 -2.93 9.36 1.99
N ASN A 17 -2.18 9.75 0.96
CA ASN A 17 -1.65 11.11 0.83
C ASN A 17 -2.78 12.15 0.65
N ASN A 18 -3.67 11.93 -0.32
CA ASN A 18 -4.73 12.87 -0.71
C ASN A 18 -6.07 12.21 -1.11
N GLY A 19 -6.14 10.88 -1.24
CA GLY A 19 -7.33 10.18 -1.74
C GLY A 19 -8.35 9.74 -0.68
N VAL A 20 -8.07 9.90 0.62
CA VAL A 20 -9.04 9.59 1.69
C VAL A 20 -10.26 10.51 1.57
N GLN A 21 -11.45 9.93 1.74
CA GLN A 21 -12.73 10.61 1.69
C GLN A 21 -13.49 10.45 3.00
N ASN A 22 -14.18 11.52 3.42
CA ASN A 22 -14.97 11.50 4.63
C ASN A 22 -16.20 10.61 4.45
N ASN A 23 -16.49 9.78 5.45
CA ASN A 23 -17.69 8.95 5.51
C ASN A 23 -17.99 8.57 6.97
N PRO A 24 -19.21 8.12 7.29
CA PRO A 24 -19.61 7.81 8.68
C PRO A 24 -18.77 6.74 9.38
N ASN A 25 -18.10 5.87 8.62
CA ASN A 25 -17.29 4.76 9.14
C ASN A 25 -15.78 5.05 9.04
N LEU A 26 -15.38 6.29 8.78
CA LEU A 26 -13.97 6.67 8.67
C LEU A 26 -13.30 6.61 10.06
N ASP A 27 -12.14 5.96 10.12
CA ASP A 27 -11.37 5.84 11.36
C ASP A 27 -10.79 7.20 11.79
N ASN A 28 -10.91 7.53 13.09
CA ASN A 28 -10.44 8.79 13.67
C ASN A 28 -8.94 9.05 13.46
N ARG A 29 -8.12 8.00 13.24
CA ARG A 29 -6.68 8.14 12.95
C ARG A 29 -6.41 8.79 11.59
N LEU A 30 -7.37 8.71 10.66
CA LEU A 30 -7.31 9.34 9.35
C LEU A 30 -7.84 10.78 9.36
N LEU A 31 -8.15 11.32 10.54
CA LEU A 31 -8.59 12.69 10.74
C LEU A 31 -7.49 13.54 11.42
N GLN A 32 -7.59 14.85 11.20
CA GLN A 32 -6.88 15.90 11.91
C GLN A 32 -7.94 16.92 12.37
N GLY A 33 -8.45 16.75 13.59
CA GLY A 33 -9.66 17.45 14.04
C GLY A 33 -10.88 16.97 13.25
N ASN A 34 -11.64 17.92 12.68
CA ASN A 34 -12.80 17.63 11.85
C ASN A 34 -12.47 17.42 10.35
N ASN A 35 -11.19 17.53 9.98
CA ASN A 35 -10.76 17.41 8.59
C ASN A 35 -10.06 16.09 8.34
N ILE A 36 -10.07 15.65 7.08
CA ILE A 36 -9.29 14.50 6.63
C ILE A 36 -7.81 14.85 6.78
N ARG A 37 -7.04 13.94 7.39
CA ARG A 37 -5.59 14.07 7.49
C ARG A 37 -5.00 13.99 6.08
N ARG A 38 -4.21 15.01 5.73
CA ARG A 38 -3.36 14.99 4.53
C ARG A 38 -1.92 14.79 4.97
N LEU A 39 -1.24 13.82 4.36
CA LEU A 39 0.15 13.52 4.71
C LEU A 39 1.12 14.52 4.05
N ASN A 40 0.71 15.12 2.93
CA ASN A 40 1.51 16.07 2.15
C ASN A 40 2.90 15.51 1.81
N LEU A 41 2.94 14.22 1.44
CA LEU A 41 4.16 13.55 1.00
C LEU A 41 4.62 14.16 -0.32
N SER A 42 5.93 14.39 -0.44
CA SER A 42 6.56 14.74 -1.72
C SER A 42 6.72 13.49 -2.59
N ASP A 43 6.96 13.68 -3.88
CA ASP A 43 7.26 12.56 -4.80
C ASP A 43 8.45 11.72 -4.32
N ALA A 44 9.44 12.36 -3.69
CA ALA A 44 10.59 11.68 -3.11
C ALA A 44 10.20 10.82 -1.89
N ASP A 45 9.28 11.30 -1.04
CA ASP A 45 8.78 10.52 0.09
C ASP A 45 7.95 9.32 -0.38
N ILE A 46 7.14 9.51 -1.43
CA ILE A 46 6.36 8.42 -2.04
C ILE A 46 7.30 7.35 -2.60
N GLN A 47 8.31 7.75 -3.37
CA GLN A 47 9.29 6.80 -3.91
C GLN A 47 10.04 6.06 -2.81
N ALA A 48 10.47 6.76 -1.76
CA ALA A 48 11.15 6.15 -0.62
C ALA A 48 10.26 5.12 0.10
N LEU A 49 8.96 5.37 0.21
CA LEU A 49 8.00 4.39 0.76
C LEU A 49 7.82 3.18 -0.16
N VAL A 50 7.73 3.38 -1.48
CA VAL A 50 7.68 2.28 -2.45
C VAL A 50 8.93 1.42 -2.34
N ASP A 51 10.10 2.03 -2.32
CA ASP A 51 11.39 1.34 -2.19
C ASP A 51 11.45 0.55 -0.87
N PHE A 52 11.04 1.17 0.24
CA PHE A 52 10.95 0.51 1.53
C PHE A 52 10.00 -0.70 1.50
N LEU A 53 8.80 -0.56 0.93
CA LEU A 53 7.84 -1.67 0.84
C LEU A 53 8.37 -2.81 -0.04
N ASN A 54 9.11 -2.51 -1.11
CA ASN A 54 9.74 -3.52 -1.95
C ASN A 54 10.79 -4.35 -1.20
N THR A 55 11.40 -3.82 -0.13
CA THR A 55 12.32 -4.59 0.73
C THR A 55 11.64 -5.72 1.50
N LEU A 56 10.31 -5.69 1.60
CA LEU A 56 9.52 -6.73 2.28
C LEU A 56 9.24 -7.94 1.38
N THR A 57 9.75 -7.94 0.15
CA THR A 57 9.61 -9.05 -0.79
C THR A 57 10.56 -10.18 -0.42
N ASP A 58 10.00 -11.30 0.02
CA ASP A 58 10.76 -12.52 0.29
C ASP A 58 11.11 -13.23 -1.01
N GLN A 59 12.39 -13.16 -1.42
CA GLN A 59 12.88 -13.79 -2.64
C GLN A 59 13.00 -15.31 -2.50
N GLU A 60 13.27 -15.82 -1.30
CA GLU A 60 13.39 -17.26 -1.08
C GLU A 60 12.02 -17.92 -1.23
N PHE A 61 10.98 -17.34 -0.61
CA PHE A 61 9.62 -17.88 -0.71
C PHE A 61 9.11 -18.01 -2.16
N ILE A 62 9.47 -17.06 -3.02
CA ILE A 62 9.00 -17.03 -4.43
C ILE A 62 9.65 -18.14 -5.26
N THR A 63 10.90 -18.51 -4.96
CA THR A 63 11.67 -19.46 -5.79
C THR A 63 11.88 -20.82 -5.15
N ASP A 64 11.53 -21.00 -3.88
CA ASP A 64 11.72 -22.26 -3.17
C ASP A 64 10.81 -23.37 -3.74
N GLU A 65 11.44 -24.42 -4.26
CA GLU A 65 10.80 -25.61 -4.84
C GLU A 65 9.79 -26.25 -3.87
N LYS A 66 10.04 -26.13 -2.56
CA LYS A 66 9.12 -26.60 -1.52
C LYS A 66 7.70 -26.04 -1.65
N TYR A 67 7.55 -24.82 -2.18
CA TYR A 67 6.26 -24.14 -2.37
C TYR A 67 5.83 -24.07 -3.84
N ALA A 68 6.61 -24.64 -4.76
CA ALA A 68 6.28 -24.67 -6.17
C ALA A 68 5.07 -25.58 -6.46
N ASN A 69 4.45 -25.39 -7.64
CA ASN A 69 3.38 -26.27 -8.08
C ASN A 69 3.92 -27.70 -8.27
N PRO A 70 3.40 -28.70 -7.52
CA PRO A 70 3.94 -30.07 -7.56
C PRO A 70 3.57 -30.83 -8.83
N PHE A 71 2.80 -30.24 -9.74
CA PHE A 71 2.33 -30.87 -10.98
C PHE A 71 2.93 -30.27 -12.25
N ASN A 72 3.97 -29.43 -12.13
CA ASN A 72 4.71 -28.95 -13.30
C ASN A 72 5.58 -30.10 -13.84
N ASN A 73 5.29 -30.57 -15.07
CA ASN A 73 6.12 -31.50 -15.84
C ASN A 73 7.28 -30.77 -16.52
#